data_AF-A0A9W3SYV5-F1
#
_entry.id   AF-A0A9W3SYV5-F1
#
_cell.length_a   1.000
_cell.length_b   1.000
_cell.length_c   1.000
_cell.angle_alpha   90.00
_cell.angle_beta   90.00
_cell.angle_gamma   90.00
#
_symmetry.space_group_name_H-M   'P 1'
#
loop_
_entity.id
_entity.type
_entity.pdbx_description
1 polymer ?
#
loop_
_entity_poly.entity_id
_entity_poly.type
_entity_poly.pdbx_seq_one_letter_code
_entity_poly.pdbx_strand_id
1 'polypeptide(L)'
;MDIQLRKTRNHQAAYMFMKRLVNAFGEPTVLTTDKAPALLCAFKKLQKNNFYMHTKHYTLKYLNNLIEQDHRHVKRRFVKSSGFQNIRHASRTIKGIKTIHGRI
;
A
#
# COMPACT_ATOMS: atom_id res chain seq x y z
N MET A 1 1.11 5.50 -8.50
CA MET A 1 2.25 4.80 -7.86
C MET A 1 1.98 3.33 -8.04
N ASP A 2 2.52 2.78 -9.11
CA ASP A 2 2.32 1.40 -9.53
C ASP A 2 3.12 0.46 -8.62
N ILE A 3 2.40 -0.20 -7.72
CA ILE A 3 2.92 -1.40 -7.05
C ILE A 3 2.75 -2.53 -8.08
N GLN A 4 3.72 -2.63 -9.00
CA GLN A 4 3.85 -3.77 -9.90
C GLN A 4 3.81 -5.05 -9.05
N LEU A 5 2.78 -5.86 -9.30
CA LEU A 5 2.66 -7.24 -8.81
C LEU A 5 3.75 -8.08 -9.47
N ARG A 6 4.98 -8.04 -8.92
CA ARG A 6 6.03 -8.99 -9.26
C ARG A 6 5.88 -10.25 -8.40
N LYS A 7 6.10 -11.40 -9.04
CA LYS A 7 6.02 -12.75 -8.46
C LYS A 7 7.12 -13.04 -7.43
N THR A 8 8.13 -12.16 -7.32
CA THR A 8 9.17 -12.22 -6.30
C THR A 8 8.72 -11.47 -5.06
N ARG A 9 8.62 -12.19 -3.93
CA ARG A 9 8.37 -11.63 -2.59
C ARG A 9 9.54 -10.70 -2.21
N ASN A 10 9.48 -9.46 -2.70
CA ASN A 10 10.55 -8.48 -2.56
C ASN A 10 10.56 -7.92 -1.12
N HIS A 11 11.27 -8.61 -0.23
CA HIS A 11 11.55 -8.17 1.14
C HIS A 11 12.03 -6.71 1.20
N GLN A 12 12.88 -6.32 0.25
CA GLN A 12 13.38 -4.95 0.15
C GLN A 12 12.29 -3.94 -0.21
N ALA A 13 11.35 -4.30 -1.08
CA ALA A 13 10.22 -3.43 -1.43
C ALA A 13 9.28 -3.26 -0.24
N ALA A 14 8.97 -4.34 0.49
CA ALA A 14 8.19 -4.28 1.72
C ALA A 14 8.86 -3.39 2.78
N TYR A 15 10.18 -3.54 2.96
CA TYR A 15 10.97 -2.70 3.87
C TYR A 15 10.92 -1.22 3.49
N MET A 16 11.20 -0.89 2.23
CA MET A 16 11.19 0.50 1.75
C MET A 16 9.80 1.12 1.86
N PHE A 17 8.76 0.35 1.59
CA PHE A 17 7.38 0.78 1.70
C PHE A 17 7.03 1.12 3.16
N MET A 18 7.29 0.21 4.09
CA MET A 18 7.00 0.40 5.51
C MET A 18 7.81 1.55 6.10
N LYS A 19 9.11 1.65 5.77
CA LYS A 19 9.96 2.79 6.18
C LYS A 19 9.39 4.12 5.70
N ARG A 20 8.95 4.17 4.43
CA ARG A 20 8.35 5.38 3.85
C ARG A 20 7.04 5.75 4.54
N LEU A 21 6.23 4.78 4.97
CA LEU A 21 5.01 5.06 5.73
C LEU A 21 5.31 5.75 7.07
N VAL A 22 6.27 5.23 7.84
CA VAL A 22 6.64 5.85 9.13
C VAL A 22 7.22 7.25 8.93
N ASN A 23 8.06 7.44 7.91
CA ASN A 23 8.61 8.76 7.62
C ASN A 23 7.53 9.78 7.20
N ALA A 24 6.45 9.34 6.57
CA ALA A 24 5.40 10.23 6.07
C ALA A 24 4.29 10.50 7.10
N PHE A 25 3.95 9.50 7.92
CA PHE A 25 2.78 9.55 8.80
C PHE A 25 3.12 9.38 10.29
N GLY A 26 4.39 9.17 10.62
CA GLY A 26 4.83 8.83 11.98
C GLY A 26 4.63 7.35 12.32
N GLU A 27 5.01 6.98 13.55
CA GLU A 27 4.83 5.62 14.06
C GLU A 27 3.34 5.34 14.34
N PRO A 28 2.73 4.32 13.70
CA PRO A 28 1.34 3.96 13.98
C PRO A 28 1.22 3.20 15.31
N THR A 29 0.14 3.42 16.06
CA THR A 29 -0.14 2.62 17.28
C THR A 29 -0.46 1.15 16.95
N VAL A 30 -1.11 0.91 15.82
CA VAL A 30 -1.52 -0.42 15.37
C VAL A 30 -1.20 -0.59 13.88
N LEU A 31 -0.53 -1.69 13.55
CA LEU A 31 -0.24 -2.08 12.18
C LEU A 31 -0.86 -3.45 11.88
N THR A 32 -1.74 -3.50 10.88
CA THR A 32 -2.28 -4.77 10.37
C THR A 32 -1.66 -5.07 9.02
N THR A 33 -1.10 -6.28 8.85
CA THR A 33 -0.61 -6.74 7.55
C THR A 33 -1.21 -8.08 7.19
N ASP A 34 -1.14 -8.42 5.90
CA ASP A 34 -1.38 -9.78 5.45
C ASP A 34 -0.37 -10.76 6.07
N LYS A 35 -0.61 -12.06 5.88
CA LYS A 35 0.31 -13.12 6.34
C LYS A 35 1.52 -13.31 5.42
N ALA A 36 1.89 -12.32 4.59
CA ALA A 36 3.03 -12.47 3.69
C ALA A 36 4.34 -12.48 4.50
N PRO A 37 5.22 -13.49 4.30
CA PRO A 37 6.50 -13.57 5.02
C PRO A 37 7.39 -12.34 4.81
N ALA A 38 7.29 -11.69 3.65
CA ALA A 38 8.09 -10.52 3.33
C ALA A 38 7.75 -9.30 4.20
N LEU A 39 6.47 -9.10 4.51
CA LEU A 39 6.00 -8.01 5.36
C LEU A 39 6.39 -8.24 6.83
N LEU A 40 6.28 -9.49 7.30
CA LEU A 40 6.73 -9.84 8.65
C LEU A 40 8.24 -9.65 8.83
N CYS A 41 9.03 -10.07 7.84
CA CYS A 41 10.49 -9.89 7.86
C CYS A 41 10.88 -8.40 7.81
N ALA A 42 10.21 -7.61 6.96
CA ALA A 42 10.41 -6.17 6.88
C ALA A 42 10.06 -5.47 8.21
N PHE A 43 8.93 -5.82 8.83
CA PHE A 43 8.50 -5.28 10.11
C PHE A 43 9.52 -5.56 11.21
N LYS A 44 9.94 -6.83 11.37
CA LYS A 44 10.97 -7.22 12.36
C LYS A 44 12.28 -6.46 12.16
N LYS A 45 12.69 -6.26 10.91
CA LYS A 45 13.91 -5.48 10.58
C LYS A 45 13.75 -4.00 10.96
N LEU A 46 12.56 -3.41 10.77
CA LEU A 46 12.29 -2.02 11.11
C LEU A 46 12.12 -1.81 12.62
N GLN A 47 11.61 -2.80 13.35
CA GLN A 47 11.64 -2.79 14.82
C GLN A 47 13.08 -2.74 15.35
N LYS A 48 14.00 -3.55 14.80
CA LYS A 48 15.42 -3.47 15.17
C LYS A 48 16.07 -2.11 14.88
N ASN A 49 15.51 -1.36 13.93
CA ASN A 49 15.97 -0.02 13.56
C ASN A 49 15.19 1.10 14.27
N ASN A 50 14.44 0.78 15.33
CA ASN A 50 13.67 1.72 16.16
C ASN A 50 12.51 2.47 15.46
N PHE A 51 11.97 1.96 14.34
CA PHE A 51 10.85 2.61 13.63
C PHE A 51 9.45 2.21 14.13
N TYR A 52 9.33 1.08 14.83
CA TYR A 52 8.05 0.49 15.26
C TYR A 52 8.13 -0.09 16.68
N MET A 53 8.71 0.66 17.61
CA MET A 53 8.95 0.21 19.00
C MET A 53 7.65 0.05 19.80
N HIS A 54 6.67 0.91 19.57
CA HIS A 54 5.39 0.99 20.28
C HIS A 54 4.21 0.49 19.43
N THR A 55 4.50 -0.02 18.24
CA THR A 55 3.49 -0.47 17.29
C THR A 55 3.04 -1.90 17.58
N LYS A 56 1.73 -2.11 17.79
CA LYS A 56 1.16 -3.45 17.89
C LYS A 56 0.90 -4.02 16.50
N HIS A 57 1.51 -5.16 16.18
CA HIS A 57 1.34 -5.83 14.89
C HIS A 57 0.29 -6.95 14.98
N TYR A 58 -0.68 -6.93 14.08
CA TYR A 58 -1.72 -7.95 13.99
C TYR A 58 -1.83 -8.54 12.58
N THR A 59 -2.14 -9.84 12.54
CA THR A 59 -2.49 -10.59 11.32
C THR A 59 -3.89 -11.18 11.48
N LEU A 60 -4.91 -10.30 11.45
CA LEU A 60 -6.31 -10.71 11.57
C LEU A 60 -6.88 -11.11 10.21
N LYS A 61 -7.44 -12.32 10.11
CA LYS A 61 -8.02 -12.85 8.86
C LYS A 61 -9.11 -11.92 8.29
N TYR A 62 -9.97 -11.39 9.15
CA TYR A 62 -11.06 -10.50 8.74
C TYR A 62 -10.54 -9.21 8.08
N LEU A 63 -9.55 -8.55 8.70
CA LEU A 63 -8.94 -7.34 8.14
C LEU A 63 -8.17 -7.64 6.85
N ASN A 64 -7.53 -8.81 6.76
CA ASN A 64 -6.89 -9.26 5.53
C ASN A 64 -7.91 -9.46 4.40
N ASN A 65 -9.08 -10.04 4.69
CA ASN A 65 -10.15 -10.18 3.71
C ASN A 65 -10.65 -8.81 3.22
N LEU A 66 -10.73 -7.81 4.11
CA LEU A 66 -11.11 -6.44 3.76
C LEU A 66 -10.07 -5.78 2.84
N ILE A 67 -8.77 -5.92 3.17
CA ILE A 67 -7.66 -5.43 2.32
C ILE A 67 -7.69 -6.13 0.95
N GLU A 68 -7.90 -7.45 0.91
CA GLU A 68 -8.03 -8.20 -0.34
C GLU A 68 -9.26 -7.78 -1.16
N GLN A 69 -10.35 -7.41 -0.51
CA GLN A 69 -11.54 -6.88 -1.17
C GLN A 69 -11.30 -5.49 -1.74
N ASP A 70 -10.66 -4.59 -0.98
CA ASP A 70 -10.25 -3.28 -1.46
C ASP A 70 -9.33 -3.41 -2.69
N HIS A 71 -8.33 -4.29 -2.61
CA HIS A 71 -7.47 -4.61 -3.75
C HIS A 71 -8.26 -5.09 -4.97
N ARG A 72 -9.32 -5.88 -4.79
CA ARG A 72 -10.20 -6.29 -5.90
C ARG A 72 -10.97 -5.11 -6.48
N HIS A 73 -11.48 -4.21 -5.65
CA HIS A 73 -12.19 -3.01 -6.11
C HIS A 73 -11.25 -2.08 -6.90
N VAL A 74 -10.06 -1.80 -6.34
CA VAL A 74 -9.02 -1.00 -6.97
C VAL A 74 -8.59 -1.62 -8.30
N LYS A 75 -8.28 -2.92 -8.33
CA LYS A 75 -7.95 -3.63 -9.57
C LYS A 75 -9.08 -3.59 -10.59
N ARG A 76 -10.34 -3.79 -10.19
CA ARG A 76 -11.49 -3.67 -11.09
C ARG A 76 -11.63 -2.27 -11.67
N ARG A 77 -11.36 -1.23 -10.87
CA ARG A 77 -11.37 0.17 -11.33
C ARG A 77 -10.26 0.42 -12.35
N PHE A 78 -9.05 -0.11 -12.11
CA PHE A 78 -7.94 -0.04 -13.07
C PHE A 78 -8.18 -0.88 -14.33
N VAL A 79 -8.77 -2.07 -14.22
CA VAL A 79 -9.15 -2.92 -15.38
C VAL A 79 -10.22 -2.23 -16.24
N LYS A 80 -11.25 -1.63 -15.62
CA LYS A 80 -12.23 -0.81 -16.36
C LYS A 80 -11.60 0.45 -16.96
N SER A 81 -10.53 0.95 -16.35
CA SER A 81 -9.74 2.08 -16.87
C SER A 81 -8.63 1.60 -17.84
N SER A 82 -8.52 0.31 -18.17
CA SER A 82 -7.47 -0.21 -19.04
C SER A 82 -7.67 0.10 -20.53
N GLY A 83 -8.73 0.83 -20.87
CA GLY A 83 -8.80 1.60 -22.12
C GLY A 83 -7.79 2.76 -22.16
N PHE A 84 -7.18 3.14 -21.03
CA PHE A 84 -6.08 4.08 -20.94
C PHE A 84 -4.76 3.31 -20.87
N GLN A 85 -4.24 2.92 -22.04
CA GLN A 85 -3.00 2.15 -22.25
C GLN A 85 -1.71 2.79 -21.68
N ASN A 86 -1.77 3.87 -20.90
CA ASN A 86 -0.60 4.54 -20.34
C ASN A 86 -0.87 5.13 -18.95
N ILE A 87 -0.09 4.69 -17.95
CA ILE A 87 -0.09 5.17 -16.55
C ILE A 87 0.03 6.71 -16.47
N ARG A 88 0.75 7.33 -17.41
CA ARG A 88 0.93 8.78 -17.52
C ARG A 88 -0.38 9.52 -17.79
N HIS A 89 -1.31 8.92 -18.53
CA HIS A 89 -2.63 9.49 -18.80
C HIS A 89 -3.58 9.29 -17.63
N ALA A 90 -3.57 8.11 -17.00
CA ALA A 90 -4.36 7.85 -15.79
C ALA A 90 -4.01 8.83 -14.65
N SER A 91 -2.73 9.15 -14.46
CA SER A 91 -2.32 10.16 -13.47
C SER A 91 -2.80 11.57 -13.82
N ARG A 92 -2.88 11.93 -15.11
CA ARG A 92 -3.44 13.22 -15.56
C ARG A 92 -4.95 13.27 -15.38
N THR A 93 -5.68 12.18 -15.64
CA THR A 93 -7.14 12.10 -15.43
C THR A 93 -7.50 12.19 -13.95
N ILE A 94 -6.77 11.48 -13.07
CA ILE A 94 -6.99 11.59 -11.61
C ILE A 94 -6.70 13.02 -11.12
N LYS A 95 -5.66 13.67 -11.67
CA LYS A 95 -5.37 15.08 -11.36
C LYS A 95 -6.46 16.02 -11.89
N GLY A 96 -6.97 15.79 -13.10
CA GLY A 96 -8.08 16.54 -13.69
C GLY A 96 -9.38 16.41 -12.92
N ILE A 97 -9.76 15.19 -12.48
CA ILE A 97 -10.94 14.96 -11.64
C ILE A 97 -10.82 15.72 -10.31
N LYS A 98 -9.63 15.72 -9.69
CA LYS A 98 -9.38 16.52 -8.47
C LYS A 98 -9.46 18.03 -8.73
N THR A 99 -9.06 18.51 -9.90
CA THR A 99 -9.16 19.94 -10.26
C THR A 99 -10.60 20.36 -10.53
N ILE A 100 -11.44 19.50 -11.11
CA ILE A 100 -12.85 19.82 -11.43
C ILE A 100 -13.70 19.85 -10.15
N HIS A 101 -13.37 19.05 -9.14
CA HIS A 101 -14.07 19.03 -7.85
C HIS A 101 -13.60 20.14 -6.86
N GLY A 102 -12.63 20.97 -7.25
CA GLY A 102 -12.12 22.10 -6.44
C GLY A 102 -12.59 23.48 -6.91
N ARG A 103 -13.54 23.54 -7.85
CA ARG A 103 -14.23 24.76 -8.27
C ARG A 103 -15.74 24.52 -8.25
N ILE A 104 -16.30 24.46 -7.05
CA ILE A 104 -17.63 24.99 -6.73
C ILE A 104 -17.50 25.62 -5.34
#